data_AF-A0A5C1Q2A1-F1
#
_entry.id   AF-A0A5C1Q2A1-F1
#
_cell.length_a   1.000
_cell.length_b   1.000
_cell.length_c   1.000
_cell.angle_alpha   90.00
_cell.angle_beta   90.00
_cell.angle_gamma   90.00
#
_symmetry.space_group_name_H-M   'P 1'
#
loop_
_entity.id
_entity.type
_entity.pdbx_description
1 polymer ?
#
loop_
_entity_poly.entity_id
_entity_poly.type
_entity_poly.pdbx_seq_one_letter_code
_entity_poly.pdbx_strand_id
1 'polypeptide(L)'
;MDMLKRLPGSVRAAPGLEWALWRRLPALLLWGTLLPALIVLARHLIGEVGTTAQAERDLMVWTYKMIGLVVLHWSLLLTLAVGCFIVRVMKGPAYVADAYEMEELDPDPSPLPLPLPLSGR
;
A
#
# COMPACT_ATOMS: atom_id res chain seq x y z
N MET A 1 -15.19 22.87 2.90
CA MET A 1 -14.82 22.63 1.49
C MET A 1 -15.02 21.16 1.23
N ASP A 2 -15.96 20.80 0.36
CA ASP A 2 -16.23 19.41 0.03
C ASP A 2 -15.20 18.98 -1.03
N MET A 3 -14.22 18.15 -0.63
CA MET A 3 -13.04 17.87 -1.47
C MET A 3 -13.33 16.87 -2.60
N LEU A 4 -14.44 16.13 -2.53
CA LEU A 4 -14.78 15.06 -3.49
C LEU A 4 -16.30 14.96 -3.70
N LYS A 5 -16.82 15.47 -4.82
CA LYS A 5 -18.23 15.30 -5.20
C LYS A 5 -18.48 13.85 -5.62
N ARG A 6 -19.43 13.19 -4.94
CA ARG A 6 -19.88 11.82 -5.28
C ARG A 6 -20.97 11.88 -6.34
N LEU A 7 -20.98 10.93 -7.27
CA LEU A 7 -22.10 10.78 -8.20
C LEU A 7 -23.37 10.29 -7.45
N PRO A 8 -24.53 10.93 -7.67
CA PRO A 8 -25.79 10.40 -7.17
C PRO A 8 -26.09 9.05 -7.85
N GLY A 9 -26.43 8.02 -7.06
CA GLY A 9 -26.72 6.67 -7.57
C GLY A 9 -25.51 5.70 -7.62
N SER A 10 -24.34 6.09 -7.12
CA SER A 10 -23.17 5.19 -7.09
C SER A 10 -23.42 3.97 -6.19
N VAL A 11 -23.30 2.76 -6.75
CA VAL A 11 -23.35 1.50 -5.98
C VAL A 11 -21.98 1.23 -5.36
N ARG A 12 -21.95 0.91 -4.06
CA ARG A 12 -20.71 0.56 -3.36
C ARG A 12 -20.42 -0.92 -3.54
N ALA A 13 -19.20 -1.26 -3.96
CA ALA A 13 -18.75 -2.65 -3.98
C ALA A 13 -18.63 -3.22 -2.55
N ALA A 14 -18.90 -4.52 -2.39
CA ALA A 14 -18.82 -5.18 -1.09
C ALA A 14 -17.40 -5.13 -0.49
N PRO A 15 -17.24 -4.95 0.83
CA PRO A 15 -15.93 -4.84 1.47
C PRO A 15 -15.15 -6.17 1.36
N GLY A 16 -13.93 -6.09 0.81
CA GLY A 16 -13.02 -7.23 0.64
C GLY A 16 -11.92 -7.33 1.71
N LEU A 17 -10.89 -8.15 1.43
CA LEU A 17 -9.71 -8.37 2.27
C LEU A 17 -8.97 -7.07 2.67
N GLU A 18 -9.05 -6.04 1.83
CA GLU A 18 -8.45 -4.72 2.06
C GLU A 18 -8.96 -4.05 3.34
N TRP A 19 -10.26 -4.18 3.65
CA TRP A 19 -10.86 -3.59 4.83
C TRP A 19 -10.43 -4.32 6.10
N ALA A 20 -10.31 -5.66 6.02
CA ALA A 20 -9.80 -6.48 7.11
C ALA A 20 -8.31 -6.16 7.38
N LEU A 21 -7.52 -5.98 6.33
CA LEU A 21 -6.09 -5.64 6.42
C LEU A 21 -5.89 -4.22 6.97
N TRP A 22 -6.68 -3.25 6.50
CA TRP A 22 -6.66 -1.87 6.99
C TRP A 22 -6.99 -1.76 8.48
N ARG A 23 -7.96 -2.55 8.98
CA ARG A 23 -8.26 -2.61 10.42
C ARG A 23 -7.15 -3.24 11.25
N ARG A 24 -6.38 -4.17 10.68
CA ARG A 24 -5.30 -4.88 11.38
C ARG A 24 -3.96 -4.14 11.28
N LEU A 25 -3.80 -3.24 10.31
CA LEU A 25 -2.60 -2.43 10.08
C LEU A 25 -2.13 -1.64 11.32
N PRO A 26 -2.99 -0.91 12.06
CA PRO A 26 -2.54 -0.22 13.28
C PRO A 26 -2.11 -1.20 14.39
N ALA A 27 -2.76 -2.37 14.49
CA ALA A 27 -2.33 -3.40 15.43
C ALA A 27 -0.98 -4.00 15.00
N LEU A 28 -0.75 -4.24 13.71
CA LEU A 28 0.51 -4.72 13.15
C LEU A 28 1.66 -3.71 13.33
N LEU A 29 1.38 -2.40 13.27
CA LEU A 29 2.35 -1.33 13.59
C LEU A 29 2.73 -1.38 15.08
N LEU A 30 1.74 -1.51 15.96
CA LEU A 30 1.97 -1.61 17.40
C LEU A 30 2.77 -2.87 17.74
N TRP A 31 2.35 -4.05 17.28
CA TRP A 31 3.10 -5.29 17.51
C TRP A 31 4.50 -5.26 16.89
N GLY A 32 4.64 -4.63 15.72
CA GLY A 32 5.90 -4.45 15.03
C GLY A 32 6.93 -3.58 15.72
N THR A 33 6.49 -2.64 16.56
CA THR A 33 7.37 -1.76 17.35
C THR A 33 7.57 -2.30 18.76
N LEU A 34 6.50 -2.80 19.37
CA LEU A 34 6.49 -3.33 20.73
C LEU A 34 7.41 -4.54 20.87
N LEU A 35 7.40 -5.44 19.89
CA LEU A 35 8.16 -6.70 19.94
C LEU A 35 9.69 -6.47 19.89
N PRO A 36 10.26 -5.71 18.94
CA PRO A 36 11.68 -5.37 18.96
C PRO A 36 12.07 -4.47 20.14
N ALA A 37 11.20 -3.55 20.59
CA ALA A 37 11.45 -2.75 21.79
C ALA A 37 11.57 -3.63 23.06
N LEU A 38 10.68 -4.61 23.21
CA LEU A 38 10.74 -5.59 24.30
C LEU A 38 12.00 -6.46 24.24
N ILE A 39 12.42 -6.88 23.04
CA ILE A 39 13.64 -7.69 22.87
C ILE A 39 14.90 -6.87 23.25
N VAL A 40 14.97 -5.59 22.84
CA VAL A 40 16.08 -4.69 23.22
C VAL A 40 16.10 -4.46 24.73
N LEU A 41 14.94 -4.20 25.33
CA LEU A 41 14.82 -4.01 26.78
C LEU A 41 15.21 -5.26 27.56
N ALA A 42 14.72 -6.44 27.15
CA ALA A 42 15.07 -7.72 27.76
C ALA A 42 16.58 -7.97 27.67
N ARG A 43 17.22 -7.66 26.54
CA ARG A 43 18.66 -7.82 26.38
C ARG A 43 19.46 -6.85 27.26
N HIS A 44 18.98 -5.63 27.48
CA HIS A 44 19.60 -4.70 28.43
C HIS A 44 19.42 -5.11 29.90
N LEU A 45 18.31 -5.78 30.24
CA LEU A 45 18.06 -6.26 31.61
C LEU A 45 18.84 -7.53 31.96
N ILE A 46 19.10 -8.39 30.97
CA ILE A 46 19.75 -9.69 31.15
C ILE A 46 21.25 -9.64 30.81
N GLY A 47 21.67 -8.71 29.95
CA GLY A 47 23.05 -8.63 29.47
C GLY A 47 24.01 -8.08 30.52
N GLU A 48 24.95 -8.91 30.95
CA GLU A 48 26.15 -8.45 31.64
C GLU A 48 26.90 -7.48 30.71
N VAL A 49 27.16 -6.26 31.20
CA VAL A 49 27.97 -5.26 30.50
C VAL A 49 29.35 -5.87 30.28
N GLY A 50 29.60 -6.37 29.07
CA GLY A 50 30.83 -7.07 28.75
C GLY A 50 32.04 -6.15 28.96
N THR A 51 32.95 -6.55 29.82
CA THR A 51 34.15 -5.78 30.20
C THR A 51 35.23 -5.73 29.10
N THR A 52 34.92 -6.23 27.90
CA THR A 52 35.86 -6.38 26.78
C THR A 52 35.35 -5.67 25.52
N ALA A 53 36.26 -5.07 24.76
CA ALA A 53 35.95 -4.36 23.52
C ALA A 53 35.26 -5.24 22.44
N GLN A 54 35.36 -6.57 22.55
CA GLN A 54 34.69 -7.49 21.64
C GLN A 54 33.19 -7.61 21.97
N ALA A 55 32.84 -7.66 23.26
CA ALA A 55 31.44 -7.73 23.70
C ALA A 55 30.67 -6.44 23.39
N GLU A 56 31.33 -5.28 23.50
CA GLU A 56 30.75 -3.98 23.13
C GLU A 56 30.43 -3.91 21.63
N ARG A 57 31.35 -4.40 20.77
CA ARG A 57 31.15 -4.47 19.32
C ARG A 57 29.97 -5.38 18.94
N ASP A 58 29.87 -6.55 19.56
CA ASP A 58 28.76 -7.48 19.32
C ASP A 58 27.41 -6.89 19.74
N LEU A 59 27.37 -6.16 20.87
CA LEU A 59 26.18 -5.42 21.29
C LEU A 59 25.78 -4.35 20.27
N MET A 60 26.74 -3.55 19.78
CA MET A 60 26.46 -2.51 18.77
C MET A 60 25.92 -3.11 17.46
N VAL A 61 26.56 -4.15 16.93
CA VAL A 61 26.12 -4.80 15.67
C VAL A 61 24.73 -5.39 15.84
N TRP A 62 24.44 -6.01 16.98
CA TRP A 62 23.12 -6.56 17.26
C TRP A 62 22.05 -5.46 17.35
N THR A 63 22.35 -4.35 18.03
CA THR A 63 21.45 -3.19 18.12
C THR A 63 21.17 -2.59 16.74
N TYR A 64 22.19 -2.42 15.89
CA TYR A 64 22.01 -1.95 14.51
C TYR A 64 21.11 -2.88 13.69
N LYS A 65 21.26 -4.20 13.85
CA LYS A 65 20.38 -5.19 13.19
C LYS A 65 18.92 -5.02 13.64
N MET A 66 18.68 -4.85 14.93
CA MET A 66 17.32 -4.65 15.47
C MET A 66 16.68 -3.35 14.97
N ILE A 67 17.46 -2.26 14.93
CA ILE A 67 17.00 -0.98 14.36
C ILE A 67 16.66 -1.17 12.88
N GLY A 68 17.53 -1.85 12.12
CA GLY A 68 17.28 -2.16 10.71
C GLY A 68 15.99 -2.95 10.49
N LEU A 69 15.71 -3.95 11.34
CA LEU A 69 14.48 -4.73 11.29
C LEU A 69 13.24 -3.86 11.55
N VAL A 70 13.30 -2.94 12.52
CA VAL A 70 12.21 -2.00 12.82
C VAL A 70 11.93 -1.09 11.62
N VAL A 71 12.98 -0.50 11.05
CA VAL A 71 12.86 0.39 9.88
C VAL A 71 12.30 -0.36 8.68
N LEU A 72 12.78 -1.59 8.42
CA LEU A 72 12.25 -2.46 7.36
C LEU A 72 10.77 -2.80 7.61
N HIS A 73 10.39 -3.09 8.84
CA HIS A 73 9.00 -3.37 9.19
C HIS A 73 8.09 -2.16 8.94
N TRP A 74 8.55 -0.97 9.30
CA TRP A 74 7.83 0.29 9.04
C TRP A 74 7.66 0.56 7.55
N SER A 75 8.72 0.35 6.75
CA SER A 75 8.63 0.57 5.30
C SER A 75 7.68 -0.43 4.63
N LEU A 76 7.69 -1.70 5.07
CA LEU A 76 6.77 -2.73 4.57
C LEU A 76 5.31 -2.37 4.90
N LEU A 77 5.04 -1.94 6.14
CA LEU A 77 3.69 -1.53 6.56
C LEU A 77 3.22 -0.26 5.88
N LEU A 78 4.10 0.72 5.65
CA LEU A 78 3.78 1.92 4.88
C LEU A 78 3.38 1.54 3.45
N THR A 79 4.15 0.66 2.81
CA THR A 79 3.86 0.17 1.46
C THR A 79 2.51 -0.54 1.39
N LEU A 80 2.24 -1.42 2.36
CA LEU A 80 0.97 -2.14 2.47
C LEU A 80 -0.22 -1.18 2.70
N ALA A 81 -0.01 -0.14 3.52
CA ALA A 81 -1.02 0.88 3.80
C ALA A 81 -1.36 1.67 2.54
N VAL A 82 -0.35 2.11 1.78
CA VAL A 82 -0.56 2.80 0.50
C VAL A 82 -1.33 1.89 -0.47
N GLY A 83 -0.95 0.62 -0.59
CA GLY A 83 -1.67 -0.36 -1.40
C GLY A 83 -3.15 -0.50 -1.01
N CYS A 84 -3.45 -0.73 0.27
CA CYS A 84 -4.84 -0.80 0.76
C CYS A 84 -5.62 0.50 0.54
N PHE A 85 -4.98 1.65 0.72
CA PHE A 85 -5.62 2.95 0.48
C PHE A 85 -6.04 3.08 -0.99
N ILE A 86 -5.15 2.72 -1.92
CA ILE A 86 -5.43 2.77 -3.36
C ILE A 86 -6.62 1.87 -3.70
N VAL A 87 -6.64 0.61 -3.27
CA VAL A 87 -7.75 -0.29 -3.62
C VAL A 87 -9.08 0.17 -2.98
N ARG A 88 -9.03 0.76 -1.78
CA ARG A 88 -10.21 1.38 -1.15
C ARG A 88 -10.74 2.59 -1.94
N VAL A 89 -9.86 3.36 -2.57
CA VAL A 89 -10.26 4.44 -3.50
C VAL A 89 -10.85 3.85 -4.78
N MET A 90 -10.23 2.83 -5.36
CA MET A 90 -10.71 2.16 -6.58
C MET A 90 -12.08 1.50 -6.40
N LYS A 91 -12.33 0.86 -5.25
CA LYS A 91 -13.63 0.26 -4.88
C LYS A 91 -14.59 1.25 -4.20
N GLY A 92 -14.18 2.50 -4.04
CA GLY A 92 -14.95 3.57 -3.41
C GLY A 92 -16.18 3.98 -4.25
N PRO A 93 -17.02 4.90 -3.74
CA PRO A 93 -18.09 5.48 -4.54
C PRO A 93 -17.50 6.19 -5.76
N ALA A 94 -18.22 6.17 -6.88
CA ALA A 94 -17.81 6.93 -8.06
C ALA A 94 -17.75 8.42 -7.71
N TYR A 95 -16.56 8.99 -7.81
CA TYR A 95 -16.34 10.43 -7.70
C TYR A 95 -16.53 11.06 -9.08
N VAL A 96 -17.05 12.29 -9.11
CA VAL A 96 -17.20 13.06 -10.36
C VAL A 96 -15.81 13.25 -10.94
N ALA A 97 -15.54 12.59 -12.07
CA ALA A 97 -14.34 12.83 -12.84
C ALA A 97 -14.44 14.19 -13.55
N ASP A 98 -13.29 14.77 -13.87
CA ASP A 98 -13.24 15.95 -14.74
C ASP A 98 -13.87 15.58 -16.08
N ALA A 99 -14.89 16.35 -16.49
CA ALA A 99 -15.51 16.16 -17.79
C ALA A 99 -14.51 16.61 -18.86
N TYR A 100 -14.03 15.67 -19.67
CA TYR A 100 -13.33 15.98 -20.90
C TYR A 100 -14.36 16.24 -21.99
N GLU A 101 -14.13 17.28 -22.80
CA GLU A 101 -14.88 17.50 -24.02
C GLU A 101 -14.57 16.35 -24.97
N MET A 102 -15.52 15.42 -25.10
CA MET A 102 -15.43 14.34 -26.08
C MET A 102 -15.88 14.95 -27.40
N GLU A 103 -14.97 15.13 -28.35
CA GLU A 103 -15.36 15.36 -29.74
C GLU A 103 -16.22 14.15 -30.15
N GLU A 104 -17.51 14.38 -30.39
CA GLU A 104 -18.36 13.39 -31.02
C GLU A 104 -17.73 13.12 -32.40
N LEU A 105 -17.17 11.92 -32.57
CA LEU A 105 -16.75 11.47 -33.89
C LEU A 105 -18.02 11.48 -34.72
N ASP A 106 -18.13 12.46 -35.64
CA ASP A 106 -19.19 12.47 -36.63
C ASP A 106 -19.25 11.05 -37.22
N PRO A 107 -20.41 10.38 -37.18
CA PRO A 107 -20.54 9.06 -37.75
C PRO A 107 -20.16 9.17 -39.21
N ASP A 108 -18.96 8.70 -39.55
CA ASP A 108 -18.43 8.77 -40.90
C ASP A 108 -19.48 8.15 -41.83
N PRO A 109 -20.10 8.95 -42.73
CA PRO A 109 -21.07 8.42 -43.68
C PRO A 109 -20.38 7.59 -44.77
N SER A 110 -19.04 7.52 -44.77
CA SER A 110 -18.31 6.62 -45.64
C SER A 110 -18.54 5.17 -45.18
N PRO A 111 -19.02 4.29 -46.07
CA PRO A 111 -18.96 2.88 -45.78
C PRO A 111 -17.49 2.54 -45.61
N LEU A 112 -17.11 2.09 -44.40
CA LEU A 112 -15.81 1.45 -44.18
C LEU A 112 -15.58 0.50 -45.36
N PRO A 113 -14.50 0.64 -46.14
CA PRO A 113 -14.23 -0.31 -47.20
C PRO A 113 -14.18 -1.69 -46.53
N LEU A 114 -15.14 -2.54 -46.90
CA LEU A 114 -15.18 -3.93 -46.47
C LEU A 114 -13.76 -4.49 -46.65
N PRO A 115 -13.21 -5.22 -45.66
CA PRO A 115 -11.89 -5.79 -45.80
C PRO A 115 -11.85 -6.55 -47.13
N LEU A 116 -10.94 -6.14 -48.01
CA LEU A 116 -10.76 -6.74 -49.32
C LEU A 116 -10.71 -8.26 -49.13
N PRO A 117 -11.45 -9.06 -49.91
CA PRO A 117 -11.35 -10.50 -49.81
C PRO A 117 -9.87 -10.84 -49.97
N LEU A 118 -9.32 -11.57 -49.00
CA LEU A 118 -7.97 -12.11 -49.06
C LEU A 118 -7.90 -12.96 -50.33
N SER A 119 -7.45 -12.35 -51.42
CA SER A 119 -7.20 -13.01 -52.69
C SER A 119 -6.11 -14.02 -52.41
N GLY A 120 -6.51 -15.30 -52.38
CA GLY A 120 -5.62 -16.42 -52.18
C GLY A 120 -4.40 -16.33 -53.09
N ARG A 121 -3.23 -16.37 -52.46
CA ARG A 121 -2.01 -16.94 -52.99
C ARG A 121 -1.41 -17.83 -51.92
#